data_AF-E8R1A9-F1
#
_entry.id   AF-E8R1A9-F1
#
_cell.length_a   1.000
_cell.length_b   1.000
_cell.length_c   1.000
_cell.angle_alpha   90.00
_cell.angle_beta   90.00
_cell.angle_gamma   90.00
#
_symmetry.space_group_name_H-M   'P 1'
#
loop_
_entity.id
_entity.type
_entity.pdbx_description
1 polymer ?
#
loop_
_entity_poly.entity_id
_entity_poly.type
_entity_poly.pdbx_seq_one_letter_code
_entity_poly.pdbx_strand_id
1 'polypeptide(L)'
;MADWKTLLAPHPRVRLLVQGAPVADGSCVLYWMQRAQRAKANPALNLAIALGNSLKLPVWAVFGLTPSYPEAQRRHYRFLIEGLVDTQADAAQLGVPLVVRLGDPPAVVLKAVEESRPAVVVGDENPVRIGQCWRAKVAESLSQRARPIPFPVVDADVVVPSSLFPKEEYAARTIRPKIHRMLHEWLKPLPVIKAKTPWPTDESGQGGPPQGEPITVEHLMGQIRVGGVGEVPNYPGGTREAERRLQRFVAQRLARYGKDRNEPIPYMTSELSAHLHFGHISPLTIALAVQKEAEEAGVAAETKASVESYLEEMIVRRELAINFVARNPKYDSLAGCPDWARATLAKHANDPRPKLYTATQLERAETHDPLWNAAQKEMTLTGRMHNYLRMYWAKKILEWSPDPETAFAVALDLNDRYEMDGRDPNGYTGVAWAIGGKHDRPWGERPIFGTVRYMSYDSTRRKFDSERYIAYVRGLERGGSLPLGD
;
A
#
# COMPACT_ATOMS: atom_id res chain seq x y z
N MET A 1 -10.42 26.79 17.58
CA MET A 1 -9.57 26.15 16.55
C MET A 1 -8.16 26.09 17.10
N ALA A 2 -7.43 24.99 16.88
CA ALA A 2 -6.04 24.90 17.35
C ALA A 2 -5.17 25.92 16.59
N ASP A 3 -4.29 26.61 17.31
CA ASP A 3 -3.28 27.50 16.71
C ASP A 3 -2.29 26.68 15.86
N TRP A 4 -1.70 27.29 14.83
CA TRP A 4 -0.74 26.63 13.95
C TRP A 4 0.48 26.11 14.74
N LYS A 5 0.85 26.80 15.84
CA LYS A 5 1.92 26.35 16.74
C LYS A 5 1.60 24.99 17.36
N THR A 6 0.36 24.77 17.76
CA THR A 6 -0.10 23.48 18.29
C THR A 6 -0.16 22.42 17.19
N LEU A 7 -0.58 22.79 15.98
CA LEU A 7 -0.69 21.87 14.85
C LEU A 7 0.67 21.39 14.30
N LEU A 8 1.71 22.22 14.42
CA LEU A 8 3.09 21.88 14.04
C LEU A 8 3.95 21.42 15.24
N ALA A 9 3.38 21.32 16.44
CA ALA A 9 4.08 20.78 17.60
C ALA A 9 4.44 19.30 17.36
N PRO A 10 5.48 18.76 18.02
CA PRO A 10 5.82 17.34 17.93
C PRO A 10 4.62 16.44 18.20
N HIS A 11 4.31 15.56 17.26
CA HIS A 11 3.20 14.63 17.35
C HIS A 11 3.60 13.30 16.69
N PRO A 12 3.26 12.12 17.25
CA PRO A 12 3.72 10.84 16.70
C PRO A 12 3.38 10.59 15.22
N ARG A 13 2.25 11.11 14.71
CA ARG A 13 1.92 11.03 13.28
C ARG A 13 2.69 11.99 12.38
N VAL A 14 3.31 13.04 12.93
CA VAL A 14 3.85 14.15 12.15
C VAL A 14 5.36 14.18 12.28
N ARG A 15 6.05 14.10 11.15
CA ARG A 15 7.49 14.31 11.06
C ARG A 15 7.75 15.58 10.26
N LEU A 16 8.51 16.51 10.82
CA LEU A 16 8.88 17.75 10.14
C LEU A 16 10.16 17.50 9.34
N LEU A 17 10.05 17.51 8.00
CA LEU A 17 11.20 17.41 7.09
C LEU A 17 11.93 18.75 6.94
N VAL A 18 11.16 19.84 6.97
CA VAL A 18 11.68 21.20 7.07
C VAL A 18 11.01 21.85 8.27
N GLN A 19 11.83 22.32 9.20
CA GLN A 19 11.40 23.02 10.41
C GLN A 19 11.12 24.49 10.11
N GLY A 20 10.23 25.11 10.88
CA GLY A 20 10.00 26.56 10.78
C GLY A 20 8.57 26.96 11.09
N ALA A 21 8.37 28.26 11.26
CA ALA A 21 7.04 28.85 11.27
C ALA A 21 6.47 28.92 9.84
N PRO A 22 5.13 28.93 9.68
CA PRO A 22 4.51 29.23 8.39
C PRO A 22 5.06 30.53 7.78
N VAL A 23 5.28 30.54 6.48
CA VAL A 23 5.78 31.73 5.78
C VAL A 23 4.72 32.84 5.84
N ALA A 24 5.08 33.99 6.42
CA ALA A 24 4.15 35.04 6.81
C ALA A 24 3.33 35.65 5.66
N ASP A 25 3.90 35.71 4.46
CA ASP A 25 3.28 36.21 3.23
C ASP A 25 2.86 35.08 2.26
N GLY A 26 2.78 33.84 2.76
CA GLY A 26 2.28 32.71 1.98
C GLY A 26 0.78 32.82 1.70
N SER A 27 0.36 32.50 0.48
CA SER A 27 -1.01 32.71 0.01
C SER A 27 -1.93 31.49 0.12
N CYS A 28 -1.40 30.32 0.48
CA CYS A 28 -2.18 29.09 0.64
C CYS A 28 -1.48 28.07 1.55
N VAL A 29 -2.16 26.97 1.85
CA VAL A 29 -1.54 25.72 2.32
C VAL A 29 -1.62 24.69 1.19
N LEU A 30 -0.49 24.07 0.87
CA LEU A 30 -0.39 23.06 -0.18
C LEU A 30 -0.31 21.67 0.44
N TYR A 31 -1.21 20.76 0.07
CA TYR A 31 -1.09 19.33 0.37
C TYR A 31 -0.51 18.58 -0.84
N TRP A 32 0.70 18.05 -0.71
CA TRP A 32 1.23 17.05 -1.63
C TRP A 32 0.67 15.66 -1.27
N MET A 33 -0.35 15.25 -2.01
CA MET A 33 -0.95 13.91 -1.90
C MET A 33 -0.13 12.91 -2.70
N GLN A 34 0.22 11.76 -2.10
CA GLN A 34 0.95 10.70 -2.79
C GLN A 34 0.47 9.29 -2.41
N ARG A 35 0.63 8.88 -1.15
CA ARG A 35 0.30 7.54 -0.66
C ARG A 35 -1.13 7.44 -0.12
N ALA A 36 -1.70 8.52 0.41
CA ALA A 36 -3.06 8.53 0.94
C ALA A 36 -4.05 9.17 -0.05
N GLN A 37 -4.29 8.50 -1.18
CA GLN A 37 -5.14 9.00 -2.28
C GLN A 37 -6.63 8.86 -1.95
N ARG A 38 -7.08 9.63 -0.96
CA ARG A 38 -8.47 9.72 -0.50
C ARG A 38 -8.70 10.99 0.29
N ALA A 39 -9.93 11.45 0.34
CA ALA A 39 -10.34 12.54 1.23
C ALA A 39 -10.83 12.04 2.60
N LYS A 40 -11.48 10.88 2.63
CA LYS A 40 -12.04 10.29 3.87
C LYS A 40 -10.95 9.70 4.75
N ALA A 41 -11.03 9.94 6.07
CA ALA A 41 -10.11 9.40 7.07
C ALA A 41 -8.61 9.56 6.67
N ASN A 42 -8.26 10.76 6.19
CA ASN A 42 -6.92 11.15 5.79
C ASN A 42 -6.35 12.18 6.79
N PRO A 43 -5.47 11.78 7.73
CA PRO A 43 -4.91 12.72 8.70
C PRO A 43 -3.96 13.75 8.06
N ALA A 44 -3.35 13.48 6.90
CA ALA A 44 -2.51 14.45 6.19
C ALA A 44 -3.36 15.59 5.61
N LEU A 45 -4.48 15.24 4.95
CA LEU A 45 -5.44 16.23 4.46
C LEU A 45 -6.07 17.02 5.62
N ASN A 46 -6.42 16.36 6.72
CA ASN A 46 -6.91 17.03 7.92
C ASN A 46 -5.89 18.03 8.48
N LEU A 47 -4.60 17.69 8.53
CA LEU A 47 -3.57 18.64 8.97
C LEU A 47 -3.50 19.86 8.04
N ALA A 48 -3.53 19.65 6.72
CA ALA A 48 -3.53 20.75 5.74
C ALA A 48 -4.75 21.66 5.91
N ILE A 49 -5.95 21.10 6.08
CA ILE A 49 -7.19 21.86 6.33
C ILE A 49 -7.11 22.61 7.66
N ALA A 50 -6.62 21.97 8.73
CA ALA A 50 -6.49 22.60 10.03
C ALA A 50 -5.51 23.79 10.01
N LEU A 51 -4.38 23.64 9.30
CA LEU A 51 -3.41 24.71 9.10
C LEU A 51 -4.00 25.87 8.29
N GLY A 52 -4.67 25.57 7.17
CA GLY A 52 -5.34 26.60 6.36
C GLY A 52 -6.38 27.37 7.17
N ASN A 53 -7.21 26.67 7.93
CA ASN A 53 -8.21 27.29 8.82
C ASN A 53 -7.59 28.15 9.93
N SER A 54 -6.45 27.73 10.49
CA SER A 54 -5.74 28.47 11.53
C SER A 54 -5.07 29.73 10.97
N LEU A 55 -4.46 29.62 9.78
CA LEU A 55 -3.79 30.71 9.08
C LEU A 55 -4.75 31.61 8.28
N LYS A 56 -6.04 31.23 8.20
CA LYS A 56 -7.04 31.85 7.33
C LYS A 56 -6.62 31.87 5.86
N LEU A 57 -5.99 30.79 5.39
CA LEU A 57 -5.52 30.61 4.02
C LEU A 57 -6.31 29.52 3.29
N PRO A 58 -6.53 29.63 1.97
CA PRO A 58 -7.10 28.56 1.17
C PRO A 58 -6.18 27.33 1.16
N VAL A 59 -6.79 26.16 0.93
CA VAL A 59 -6.10 24.86 0.90
C VAL A 59 -6.34 24.21 -0.44
N TRP A 60 -5.31 23.60 -1.01
CA TRP A 60 -5.44 22.76 -2.21
C TRP A 60 -4.47 21.60 -2.15
N ALA A 61 -4.78 20.56 -2.92
CA ALA A 61 -3.96 19.37 -3.06
C ALA A 61 -3.38 19.27 -4.47
N VAL A 62 -2.14 18.80 -4.57
CA VAL A 62 -1.47 18.48 -5.84
C VAL A 62 -1.03 17.03 -5.85
N PHE A 63 -1.20 16.38 -7.01
CA PHE A 63 -0.73 15.03 -7.29
C PHE A 63 0.13 15.02 -8.56
N GLY A 64 1.37 14.54 -8.46
CA GLY A 64 2.27 14.34 -9.60
C GLY A 64 2.11 12.94 -10.18
N LEU A 65 1.49 12.83 -11.36
CA LEU A 65 1.32 11.58 -12.10
C LEU A 65 2.52 11.35 -13.01
N THR A 66 3.48 10.55 -12.54
CA THR A 66 4.64 10.13 -13.34
C THR A 66 4.33 8.84 -14.10
N PRO A 67 4.67 8.70 -15.39
CA PRO A 67 4.57 7.44 -16.12
C PRO A 67 5.73 6.47 -15.82
N SER A 68 6.74 6.89 -15.07
CA SER A 68 8.02 6.17 -14.89
C SER A 68 8.19 5.55 -13.49
N TYR A 69 7.11 5.30 -12.76
CA TYR A 69 7.24 4.54 -11.50
C TYR A 69 7.79 3.13 -11.79
N PRO A 70 8.87 2.69 -11.11
CA PRO A 70 9.51 1.40 -11.38
C PRO A 70 8.52 0.24 -11.34
N GLU A 71 8.63 -0.66 -12.34
CA GLU A 71 7.80 -1.86 -12.52
C GLU A 71 6.27 -1.60 -12.65
N ALA A 72 5.79 -0.37 -12.50
CA ALA A 72 4.38 -0.05 -12.66
C ALA A 72 3.93 -0.27 -14.11
N GLN A 73 2.80 -0.93 -14.26
CA GLN A 73 2.23 -1.33 -15.54
C GLN A 73 0.93 -0.56 -15.79
N ARG A 74 0.42 -0.65 -17.02
CA ARG A 74 -0.82 0.05 -17.42
C ARG A 74 -2.01 -0.24 -16.49
N ARG A 75 -2.15 -1.47 -15.99
CA ARG A 75 -3.16 -1.85 -14.97
C ARG A 75 -3.11 -1.01 -13.70
N HIS A 76 -1.91 -0.72 -13.19
CA HIS A 76 -1.73 0.03 -11.94
C HIS A 76 -2.18 1.48 -12.11
N TYR A 77 -1.85 2.09 -13.25
CA TYR A 77 -2.24 3.46 -13.55
C TYR A 77 -3.75 3.61 -13.76
N ARG A 78 -4.40 2.67 -14.46
CA ARG A 78 -5.86 2.66 -14.61
C ARG A 78 -6.55 2.71 -13.25
N PHE A 79 -6.15 1.81 -12.35
CA PHE A 79 -6.71 1.71 -11.00
C PHE A 79 -6.42 2.95 -10.14
N LEU A 80 -5.20 3.49 -10.21
CA LEU A 80 -4.80 4.74 -9.55
C LEU A 80 -5.67 5.91 -10.02
N ILE A 81 -5.86 6.06 -11.33
CA ILE A 81 -6.59 7.19 -11.91
C ILE A 81 -8.08 7.13 -11.55
N GLU A 82 -8.69 5.95 -11.56
CA GLU A 82 -10.05 5.76 -11.03
C GLU A 82 -10.15 6.20 -9.56
N GLY A 83 -9.09 5.95 -8.77
CA GLY A 83 -8.86 6.50 -7.44
C GLY A 83 -8.90 8.03 -7.36
N LEU A 84 -8.19 8.69 -8.26
CA LEU A 84 -8.08 10.15 -8.30
C LEU A 84 -9.41 10.82 -8.65
N VAL A 85 -10.25 10.20 -9.50
CA VAL A 85 -11.61 10.70 -9.82
C VAL A 85 -12.46 10.77 -8.55
N ASP A 86 -12.49 9.70 -7.77
CA ASP A 86 -13.19 9.66 -6.49
C ASP A 86 -12.63 10.68 -5.51
N THR A 87 -11.31 10.76 -5.43
CA THR A 87 -10.61 11.66 -4.51
C THR A 87 -10.87 13.12 -4.84
N GLN A 88 -10.94 13.49 -6.12
CA GLN A 88 -11.27 14.85 -6.54
C GLN A 88 -12.67 15.23 -6.05
N ALA A 89 -13.67 14.38 -6.30
CA ALA A 89 -15.04 14.63 -5.90
C ALA A 89 -15.19 14.73 -4.37
N ASP A 90 -14.57 13.82 -3.62
CA ASP A 90 -14.66 13.82 -2.16
C ASP A 90 -13.87 14.99 -1.53
N ALA A 91 -12.71 15.36 -2.08
CA ALA A 91 -11.91 16.50 -1.58
C ALA A 91 -12.61 17.84 -1.85
N ALA A 92 -13.31 17.98 -2.97
CA ALA A 92 -14.12 19.16 -3.27
C ALA A 92 -15.24 19.38 -2.22
N GLN A 93 -15.84 18.30 -1.69
CA GLN A 93 -16.84 18.41 -0.61
C GLN A 93 -16.25 18.93 0.71
N LEU A 94 -14.93 18.82 0.89
CA LEU A 94 -14.17 19.38 2.01
C LEU A 94 -13.66 20.79 1.73
N GLY A 95 -13.94 21.36 0.55
CA GLY A 95 -13.44 22.66 0.13
C GLY A 95 -11.97 22.65 -0.29
N VAL A 96 -11.42 21.49 -0.67
CA VAL A 96 -10.02 21.34 -1.08
C VAL A 96 -9.97 20.87 -2.54
N PRO A 97 -9.69 21.76 -3.49
CA PRO A 97 -9.45 21.36 -4.88
C PRO A 97 -8.25 20.40 -4.99
N LEU A 98 -8.41 19.33 -5.77
CA LEU A 98 -7.32 18.45 -6.17
C LEU A 98 -6.89 18.75 -7.61
N VAL A 99 -5.59 18.94 -7.81
CA VAL A 99 -4.95 19.19 -9.11
C VAL A 99 -4.00 18.04 -9.43
N VAL A 100 -4.15 17.44 -10.61
CA VAL A 100 -3.23 16.42 -11.14
C VAL A 100 -2.35 17.06 -12.21
N ARG A 101 -1.04 16.76 -12.17
CA ARG A 101 -0.08 17.17 -13.21
C ARG A 101 0.76 16.00 -13.63
N LEU A 102 1.06 15.91 -14.92
CA LEU A 102 1.97 14.90 -15.45
C LEU A 102 3.42 15.30 -15.20
N GLY A 103 4.25 14.35 -14.75
CA GLY A 103 5.69 14.55 -14.59
C GLY A 103 6.29 13.98 -13.32
N ASP A 104 7.59 14.21 -13.13
CA ASP A 104 8.33 13.81 -11.93
C ASP A 104 7.71 14.47 -10.67
N PRO A 105 7.32 13.69 -9.63
CA PRO A 105 6.55 14.25 -8.51
C PRO A 105 7.26 15.39 -7.76
N PRO A 106 8.57 15.33 -7.43
CA PRO A 106 9.29 16.49 -6.92
C PRO A 106 9.18 17.73 -7.78
N ALA A 107 9.40 17.61 -9.10
CA ALA A 107 9.31 18.75 -10.03
C ALA A 107 7.90 19.35 -10.06
N VAL A 108 6.86 18.50 -10.08
CA VAL A 108 5.46 18.94 -10.02
C VAL A 108 5.17 19.76 -8.75
N VAL A 109 5.63 19.26 -7.60
CA VAL A 109 5.42 19.92 -6.30
C VAL A 109 6.18 21.23 -6.22
N LEU A 110 7.44 21.27 -6.65
CA LEU A 110 8.25 22.49 -6.62
C LEU A 110 7.67 23.58 -7.53
N LYS A 111 7.19 23.21 -8.72
CA LYS A 111 6.46 24.13 -9.61
C LYS A 111 5.16 24.63 -8.96
N ALA A 112 4.40 23.75 -8.30
CA ALA A 112 3.21 24.16 -7.55
C ALA A 112 3.55 25.17 -6.43
N VAL A 113 4.68 24.97 -5.73
CA VAL A 113 5.15 25.89 -4.69
C VAL A 113 5.55 27.25 -5.28
N GLU A 114 6.19 27.29 -6.45
CA GLU A 114 6.53 28.53 -7.15
C GLU A 114 5.29 29.33 -7.54
N GLU A 115 4.29 28.66 -8.13
CA GLU A 115 3.07 29.30 -8.62
C GLU A 115 2.14 29.76 -7.48
N SER A 116 2.06 29.00 -6.39
CA SER A 116 1.07 29.24 -5.32
C SER A 116 1.62 29.85 -4.04
N ARG A 117 2.95 29.99 -3.92
CA ARG A 117 3.66 30.57 -2.76
C ARG A 117 3.08 30.13 -1.40
N PRO A 118 3.06 28.82 -1.07
CA PRO A 118 2.40 28.32 0.13
C PRO A 118 3.11 28.76 1.42
N ALA A 119 2.33 29.00 2.46
CA ALA A 119 2.83 29.23 3.82
C ALA A 119 3.40 27.95 4.44
N VAL A 120 2.81 26.80 4.09
CA VAL A 120 3.19 25.46 4.56
C VAL A 120 2.94 24.46 3.42
N VAL A 121 3.86 23.50 3.25
CA VAL A 121 3.62 22.31 2.41
C VAL A 121 3.37 21.15 3.35
N VAL A 122 2.27 20.41 3.19
CA VAL A 122 1.97 19.19 3.94
C VAL A 122 2.13 18.00 3.00
N GLY A 123 2.69 16.89 3.48
CA GLY A 123 2.76 15.63 2.72
C GLY A 123 2.22 14.45 3.51
N ASP A 124 1.99 13.34 2.81
CA ASP A 124 1.85 12.03 3.46
C ASP A 124 3.20 11.27 3.48
N GLU A 125 3.38 10.45 4.51
CA GLU A 125 4.55 9.60 4.66
C GLU A 125 4.48 8.42 3.70
N ASN A 126 5.63 8.00 3.16
CA ASN A 126 5.75 6.74 2.45
C ASN A 126 7.16 6.15 2.69
N PRO A 127 7.26 4.98 3.34
CA PRO A 127 8.54 4.39 3.73
C PRO A 127 9.35 3.81 2.57
N VAL A 128 8.76 3.60 1.38
CA VAL A 128 9.47 3.02 0.23
C VAL A 128 10.53 4.01 -0.27
N ARG A 129 11.71 3.49 -0.61
CA ARG A 129 12.93 4.27 -0.95
C ARG A 129 12.67 5.38 -1.96
N ILE A 130 12.00 5.08 -3.09
CA ILE A 130 11.72 6.08 -4.13
C ILE A 130 10.90 7.27 -3.59
N GLY A 131 9.89 6.99 -2.76
CA GLY A 131 9.09 8.02 -2.12
C GLY A 131 9.92 8.84 -1.13
N GLN A 132 10.76 8.20 -0.33
CA GLN A 132 11.67 8.89 0.58
C GLN A 132 12.63 9.82 -0.18
N CYS A 133 13.19 9.35 -1.30
CA CYS A 133 14.04 10.17 -2.17
C CYS A 133 13.30 11.38 -2.73
N TRP A 134 12.05 11.22 -3.19
CA TRP A 134 11.25 12.34 -3.66
C TRP A 134 11.01 13.39 -2.57
N ARG A 135 10.62 12.95 -1.36
CA ARG A 135 10.42 13.85 -0.22
C ARG A 135 11.70 14.55 0.21
N ALA A 136 12.85 13.85 0.18
CA ALA A 136 14.15 14.43 0.49
C ALA A 136 14.51 15.56 -0.50
N LYS A 137 14.32 15.35 -1.81
CA LYS A 137 14.56 16.38 -2.84
C LYS A 137 13.69 17.62 -2.63
N VAL A 138 12.39 17.42 -2.37
CA VAL A 138 11.47 18.54 -2.09
C VAL A 138 11.89 19.25 -0.81
N ALA A 139 12.17 18.52 0.28
CA ALA A 139 12.60 19.11 1.54
C ALA A 139 13.89 19.93 1.41
N GLU A 140 14.88 19.42 0.68
CA GLU A 140 16.13 20.12 0.38
C GLU A 140 15.84 21.46 -0.32
N SER A 141 15.06 21.42 -1.41
CA SER A 141 14.69 22.64 -2.16
C SER A 141 13.88 23.62 -1.33
N LEU A 142 12.94 23.15 -0.49
CA LEU A 142 12.15 24.01 0.41
C LEU A 142 13.01 24.64 1.51
N SER A 143 14.04 23.94 1.99
CA SER A 143 14.94 24.43 3.05
C SER A 143 15.97 25.46 2.57
N GLN A 144 16.36 25.40 1.29
CA GLN A 144 17.37 26.29 0.70
C GLN A 144 16.80 27.62 0.19
N ARG A 145 15.47 27.82 0.26
CA ARG A 145 14.84 29.09 -0.13
C ARG A 145 15.26 30.19 0.84
N ALA A 146 15.25 31.45 0.36
CA ALA A 146 15.49 32.63 1.19
C ALA A 146 14.56 32.69 2.43
N ARG A 147 13.34 32.15 2.29
CA ARG A 147 12.45 31.83 3.41
C ARG A 147 12.12 30.34 3.35
N PRO A 148 12.69 29.51 4.23
CA PRO A 148 12.37 28.10 4.30
C PRO A 148 10.87 27.88 4.50
N ILE A 149 10.29 26.95 3.75
CA ILE A 149 8.86 26.60 3.90
C ILE A 149 8.77 25.33 4.76
N PRO A 150 8.04 25.35 5.89
CA PRO A 150 7.91 24.17 6.73
C PRO A 150 7.21 23.04 5.97
N PHE A 151 7.70 21.81 6.19
CA PHE A 151 7.24 20.62 5.48
C PHE A 151 6.94 19.46 6.44
N PRO A 152 5.78 19.47 7.14
CA PRO A 152 5.28 18.30 7.85
C PRO A 152 4.85 17.19 6.90
N VAL A 153 5.31 15.96 7.16
CA VAL A 153 4.80 14.72 6.55
C VAL A 153 4.06 13.90 7.58
N VAL A 154 2.89 13.39 7.21
CA VAL A 154 1.94 12.75 8.12
C VAL A 154 1.80 11.26 7.81
N ASP A 155 1.92 10.44 8.84
CA ASP A 155 1.68 9.00 8.76
C ASP A 155 0.18 8.71 8.63
N ALA A 156 -0.27 8.68 7.38
CA ALA A 156 -1.67 8.55 6.97
C ALA A 156 -2.05 7.12 6.53
N ASP A 157 -1.09 6.21 6.52
CA ASP A 157 -1.26 4.85 5.99
C ASP A 157 -1.11 3.76 7.06
N VAL A 158 -1.21 4.13 8.34
CA VAL A 158 -1.17 3.20 9.49
C VAL A 158 -2.22 3.57 10.53
N VAL A 159 -2.69 2.57 11.28
CA VAL A 159 -3.46 2.78 12.50
C VAL A 159 -2.55 3.33 13.58
N VAL A 160 -1.42 2.68 13.89
CA VAL A 160 -0.49 3.16 14.92
C VAL A 160 0.73 3.84 14.26
N PRO A 161 1.07 5.10 14.63
CA PRO A 161 2.13 5.85 13.95
C PRO A 161 3.49 5.14 13.97
N SER A 162 4.13 5.03 12.81
CA SER A 162 5.41 4.32 12.62
C SER A 162 6.58 4.91 13.42
N SER A 163 6.50 6.18 13.82
CA SER A 163 7.50 6.84 14.67
C SER A 163 7.58 6.24 16.08
N LEU A 164 6.51 5.62 16.57
CA LEU A 164 6.46 4.93 17.86
C LEU A 164 7.25 3.61 17.85
N PHE A 165 7.71 3.18 16.68
CA PHE A 165 8.54 1.99 16.48
C PHE A 165 9.89 2.41 15.85
N PRO A 166 10.81 2.99 16.63
CA PRO A 166 12.07 3.54 16.10
C PRO A 166 13.07 2.48 15.66
N LYS A 167 12.88 1.22 16.09
CA LYS A 167 13.73 0.08 15.73
C LYS A 167 13.00 -0.86 14.79
N GLU A 168 13.75 -1.58 13.98
CA GLU A 168 13.23 -2.71 13.22
C GLU A 168 12.78 -3.82 14.19
N GLU A 169 11.56 -4.31 14.03
CA GLU A 169 10.98 -5.37 14.83
C GLU A 169 11.28 -6.74 14.21
N TYR A 170 11.80 -7.66 15.03
CA TYR A 170 12.24 -8.96 14.53
C TYR A 170 11.08 -9.82 14.01
N ALA A 171 9.91 -9.80 14.67
CA ALA A 171 8.78 -10.64 14.31
C ALA A 171 7.45 -10.08 14.84
N ALA A 172 6.32 -10.63 14.36
CA ALA A 172 4.99 -10.24 14.83
C ALA A 172 4.85 -10.33 16.36
N ARG A 173 5.48 -11.33 16.99
CA ARG A 173 5.47 -11.49 18.46
C ARG A 173 6.11 -10.31 19.23
N THR A 174 6.98 -9.51 18.61
CA THR A 174 7.65 -8.38 19.27
C THR A 174 6.91 -7.06 19.08
N ILE A 175 6.32 -6.84 17.89
CA ILE A 175 5.54 -5.63 17.59
C ILE A 175 4.10 -5.69 18.11
N ARG A 176 3.45 -6.86 18.09
CA ARG A 176 2.06 -7.05 18.53
C ARG A 176 1.75 -6.47 19.91
N PRO A 177 2.49 -6.82 20.99
CA PRO A 177 2.20 -6.25 22.30
C PRO A 177 2.47 -4.74 22.39
N LYS A 178 3.26 -4.16 21.48
CA LYS A 178 3.49 -2.71 21.40
C LYS A 178 2.30 -2.01 20.74
N ILE A 179 1.84 -2.53 19.59
CA ILE A 179 0.64 -2.07 18.90
C ILE A 179 -0.58 -2.17 19.84
N HIS A 180 -0.82 -3.33 20.45
CA HIS A 180 -2.00 -3.56 21.28
C HIS A 180 -2.13 -2.58 22.46
N ARG A 181 -1.01 -2.21 23.10
CA ARG A 181 -1.01 -1.19 24.17
C ARG A 181 -1.45 0.18 23.68
N MET A 182 -1.19 0.49 22.41
CA MET A 182 -1.46 1.78 21.78
C MET A 182 -2.80 1.81 21.05
N LEU A 183 -3.41 0.66 20.71
CA LEU A 183 -4.64 0.60 19.91
C LEU A 183 -5.77 1.47 20.47
N HIS A 184 -5.99 1.45 21.79
CA HIS A 184 -7.05 2.23 22.43
C HIS A 184 -6.91 3.76 22.20
N GLU A 185 -5.70 4.25 21.93
CA GLU A 185 -5.42 5.66 21.67
C GLU A 185 -5.60 6.00 20.18
N TRP A 186 -5.15 5.10 19.30
CA TRP A 186 -4.98 5.39 17.87
C TRP A 186 -6.08 4.81 16.97
N LEU A 187 -6.79 3.78 17.42
CA LEU A 187 -7.93 3.18 16.72
C LEU A 187 -9.21 3.93 17.07
N LYS A 188 -9.32 5.17 16.60
CA LYS A 188 -10.49 6.05 16.82
C LYS A 188 -10.90 6.74 15.53
N PRO A 189 -12.19 7.07 15.35
CA PRO A 189 -12.64 7.87 14.21
C PRO A 189 -11.85 9.18 14.11
N LEU A 190 -11.46 9.55 12.89
CA LEU A 190 -10.87 10.87 12.61
C LEU A 190 -11.99 11.90 12.40
N PRO A 191 -11.81 13.16 12.87
CA PRO A 191 -12.77 14.20 12.60
C PRO A 191 -12.81 14.54 11.11
N VAL A 192 -14.00 14.85 10.59
CA VAL A 192 -14.18 15.43 9.26
C VAL A 192 -14.14 16.95 9.40
N ILE A 193 -13.15 17.59 8.81
CA ILE A 193 -12.99 19.05 8.83
C ILE A 193 -13.03 19.61 7.41
N LYS A 194 -13.66 20.76 7.25
CA LYS A 194 -13.77 21.47 5.97
C LYS A 194 -12.87 22.70 5.95
N ALA A 195 -12.30 23.01 4.79
CA ALA A 195 -11.62 24.27 4.56
C ALA A 195 -12.63 25.43 4.66
N LYS A 196 -12.25 26.49 5.36
CA LYS A 196 -13.12 27.65 5.64
C LYS A 196 -12.79 28.86 4.78
N THR A 197 -11.54 28.96 4.33
CA THR A 197 -11.10 30.08 3.50
C THR A 197 -11.23 29.69 2.02
N PRO A 198 -12.08 30.38 1.24
CA PRO A 198 -12.17 30.17 -0.20
C PRO A 198 -10.92 30.71 -0.90
N TRP A 199 -10.71 30.28 -2.14
CA TRP A 199 -9.70 30.87 -3.00
C TRP A 199 -10.05 32.33 -3.34
N PRO A 200 -9.08 33.26 -3.33
CA PRO A 200 -9.29 34.60 -3.85
C PRO A 200 -9.75 34.53 -5.30
N THR A 201 -10.77 35.33 -5.63
CA THR A 201 -11.26 35.52 -7.00
C THR A 201 -10.85 36.90 -7.50
N ASP A 202 -10.58 37.01 -8.79
CA ASP A 202 -10.44 38.29 -9.47
C ASP A 202 -11.80 39.00 -9.65
N GLU A 203 -11.76 40.18 -10.26
CA GLU A 203 -12.96 41.00 -10.52
C GLU A 203 -14.00 40.31 -11.43
N SER A 204 -13.58 39.31 -12.21
CA SER A 204 -14.46 38.48 -13.04
C SER A 204 -15.05 37.28 -12.29
N GLY A 205 -14.76 37.16 -10.99
CA GLY A 205 -15.14 36.01 -10.16
C GLY A 205 -14.31 34.76 -10.47
N GLN A 206 -13.26 34.87 -11.28
CA GLN A 206 -12.36 33.76 -11.61
C GLN A 206 -11.24 33.70 -10.56
N GLY A 207 -11.15 32.56 -9.89
CA GLY A 207 -10.16 32.31 -8.87
C GLY A 207 -10.01 30.81 -8.66
N GLY A 208 -8.86 30.38 -8.18
CA GLY A 208 -8.64 28.96 -7.96
C GLY A 208 -7.18 28.61 -7.77
N PRO A 209 -6.90 27.33 -7.44
CA PRO A 209 -5.54 26.83 -7.42
C PRO A 209 -4.93 26.91 -8.83
N PRO A 210 -3.59 26.80 -8.94
CA PRO A 210 -2.92 26.60 -10.21
C PRO A 210 -3.55 25.44 -11.02
N GLN A 211 -3.61 25.60 -12.34
CA GLN A 211 -4.27 24.64 -13.23
C GLN A 211 -3.51 23.30 -13.32
N GLY A 212 -4.22 22.24 -13.70
CA GLY A 212 -3.66 20.94 -14.04
C GLY A 212 -4.55 20.20 -15.04
N GLU A 213 -4.33 18.90 -15.16
CA GLU A 213 -5.04 18.05 -16.09
C GLU A 213 -6.50 17.81 -15.66
N PRO A 214 -7.44 17.68 -16.62
CA PRO A 214 -8.73 17.06 -16.37
C PRO A 214 -8.58 15.68 -15.72
N ILE A 215 -9.18 15.51 -14.53
CA ILE A 215 -9.15 14.24 -13.79
C ILE A 215 -10.27 13.35 -14.30
N THR A 216 -10.06 12.77 -15.49
CA THR A 216 -10.92 11.72 -16.06
C THR A 216 -10.04 10.56 -16.49
N VAL A 217 -10.62 9.35 -16.51
CA VAL A 217 -9.83 8.17 -16.85
C VAL A 217 -9.40 8.20 -18.31
N GLU A 218 -10.30 8.61 -19.20
CA GLU A 218 -10.07 8.73 -20.64
C GLU A 218 -8.93 9.72 -20.94
N HIS A 219 -8.96 10.90 -20.32
CA HIS A 219 -7.92 11.91 -20.53
C HIS A 219 -6.56 11.44 -20.00
N LEU A 220 -6.48 11.07 -18.73
CA LEU A 220 -5.20 10.74 -18.11
C LEU A 220 -4.59 9.46 -18.69
N MET A 221 -5.39 8.42 -18.96
CA MET A 221 -4.90 7.19 -19.62
C MET A 221 -4.49 7.40 -21.08
N GLY A 222 -5.04 8.41 -21.75
CA GLY A 222 -4.64 8.81 -23.10
C GLY A 222 -3.33 9.61 -23.13
N GLN A 223 -3.02 10.34 -22.06
CA GLN A 223 -1.79 11.13 -21.94
C GLN A 223 -0.60 10.31 -21.43
N ILE A 224 -0.81 9.44 -20.44
CA ILE A 224 0.30 8.66 -19.89
C ILE A 224 0.77 7.59 -20.89
N ARG A 225 2.07 7.63 -21.21
CA ARG A 225 2.71 6.63 -22.05
C ARG A 225 3.33 5.55 -21.18
N VAL A 226 2.51 4.57 -20.80
CA VAL A 226 2.93 3.41 -20.01
C VAL A 226 2.71 2.15 -20.83
N GLY A 227 3.80 1.44 -21.12
CA GLY A 227 3.77 0.15 -21.80
C GLY A 227 3.56 -1.03 -20.84
N GLY A 228 3.78 -2.24 -21.35
CA GLY A 228 3.82 -3.46 -20.55
C GLY A 228 2.45 -4.09 -20.30
N VAL A 229 2.21 -4.58 -19.09
CA VAL A 229 1.06 -5.45 -18.79
C VAL A 229 -0.26 -4.65 -18.82
N GLY A 230 -1.21 -5.13 -19.62
CA GLY A 230 -2.52 -4.51 -19.84
C GLY A 230 -3.41 -4.42 -18.59
N GLU A 231 -4.45 -3.60 -18.72
CA GLU A 231 -5.50 -3.36 -17.72
C GLU A 231 -6.24 -4.65 -17.34
N VAL A 232 -6.71 -4.73 -16.10
CA VAL A 232 -7.50 -5.88 -15.62
C VAL A 232 -8.99 -5.55 -15.78
N PRO A 233 -9.76 -6.33 -16.56
CA PRO A 233 -11.19 -6.09 -16.71
C PRO A 233 -11.94 -6.18 -15.38
N ASN A 234 -12.95 -5.32 -15.17
CA ASN A 234 -13.84 -5.35 -14.01
C ASN A 234 -13.13 -5.27 -12.64
N TYR A 235 -11.97 -4.61 -12.58
CA TYR A 235 -11.23 -4.37 -11.34
C TYR A 235 -11.16 -2.87 -11.03
N PRO A 236 -12.28 -2.22 -10.68
CA PRO A 236 -12.32 -0.77 -10.50
C PRO A 236 -11.51 -0.32 -9.28
N GLY A 237 -10.78 0.78 -9.44
CA GLY A 237 -10.17 1.57 -8.37
C GLY A 237 -11.20 2.44 -7.65
N GLY A 238 -10.72 3.37 -6.81
CA GLY A 238 -11.61 4.31 -6.13
C GLY A 238 -11.91 4.00 -4.66
N THR A 239 -12.28 5.06 -3.94
CA THR A 239 -12.79 5.02 -2.58
C THR A 239 -14.15 4.34 -2.54
N ARG A 240 -15.02 4.60 -3.52
CA ARG A 240 -16.39 4.07 -3.51
C ARG A 240 -16.39 2.55 -3.69
N GLU A 241 -15.58 2.03 -4.60
CA GLU A 241 -15.40 0.58 -4.73
C GLU A 241 -14.76 -0.03 -3.47
N ALA A 242 -13.77 0.64 -2.87
CA ALA A 242 -13.14 0.15 -1.64
C ALA A 242 -14.17 0.02 -0.49
N GLU A 243 -15.05 1.02 -0.33
CA GLU A 243 -16.13 0.99 0.66
C GLU A 243 -17.15 -0.12 0.37
N ARG A 244 -17.51 -0.33 -0.91
CA ARG A 244 -18.40 -1.43 -1.32
C ARG A 244 -17.80 -2.81 -1.01
N ARG A 245 -16.52 -3.01 -1.28
CA ARG A 245 -15.79 -4.25 -0.94
C ARG A 245 -15.72 -4.47 0.57
N LEU A 246 -15.47 -3.41 1.35
CA LEU A 246 -15.48 -3.48 2.82
C LEU A 246 -16.86 -3.87 3.34
N GLN A 247 -17.93 -3.24 2.87
CA GLN A 247 -19.31 -3.57 3.25
C GLN A 247 -19.64 -5.04 2.94
N ARG A 248 -19.30 -5.51 1.73
CA ARG A 248 -19.46 -6.91 1.35
C ARG A 248 -18.69 -7.85 2.27
N PHE A 249 -17.43 -7.53 2.55
CA PHE A 249 -16.58 -8.35 3.41
C PHE A 249 -17.17 -8.49 4.81
N VAL A 250 -17.53 -7.37 5.44
CA VAL A 250 -18.13 -7.32 6.77
C VAL A 250 -19.43 -8.13 6.80
N ALA A 251 -20.33 -7.87 5.85
CA ALA A 251 -21.67 -8.47 5.84
C ALA A 251 -21.68 -9.97 5.50
N GLN A 252 -20.77 -10.45 4.64
CA GLN A 252 -20.89 -11.78 4.03
C GLN A 252 -19.76 -12.74 4.37
N ARG A 253 -18.55 -12.24 4.69
CA ARG A 253 -17.33 -13.08 4.71
C ARG A 253 -16.59 -13.04 6.04
N LEU A 254 -16.69 -11.93 6.78
CA LEU A 254 -15.93 -11.71 8.02
C LEU A 254 -16.18 -12.82 9.04
N ALA A 255 -17.42 -13.27 9.23
CA ALA A 255 -17.76 -14.32 10.20
C ALA A 255 -17.01 -15.65 9.96
N ARG A 256 -16.62 -15.92 8.71
CA ARG A 256 -15.91 -17.14 8.30
C ARG A 256 -14.42 -16.91 8.03
N TYR A 257 -13.95 -15.67 8.07
CA TYR A 257 -12.58 -15.31 7.70
C TYR A 257 -11.53 -16.12 8.50
N GLY A 258 -11.69 -16.25 9.82
CA GLY A 258 -10.71 -16.95 10.64
C GLY A 258 -10.49 -18.41 10.23
N LYS A 259 -11.57 -19.09 9.82
CA LYS A 259 -11.56 -20.48 9.39
C LYS A 259 -11.13 -20.63 7.93
N ASP A 260 -11.67 -19.79 7.05
CA ASP A 260 -11.66 -20.05 5.60
C ASP A 260 -10.71 -19.11 4.82
N ARG A 261 -9.97 -18.19 5.46
CA ARG A 261 -9.01 -17.29 4.79
C ARG A 261 -7.88 -17.97 4.00
N ASN A 262 -7.68 -19.27 4.20
CA ASN A 262 -6.69 -20.04 3.46
C ASN A 262 -7.28 -20.71 2.20
N GLU A 263 -8.61 -20.73 2.04
CA GLU A 263 -9.29 -21.21 0.85
C GLU A 263 -9.14 -20.19 -0.29
N PRO A 264 -8.46 -20.52 -1.40
CA PRO A 264 -8.30 -19.59 -2.50
C PRO A 264 -9.61 -19.25 -3.20
N ILE A 265 -10.58 -20.17 -3.20
CA ILE A 265 -11.93 -19.94 -3.74
C ILE A 265 -13.00 -20.71 -2.93
N PRO A 266 -14.22 -20.18 -2.78
CA PRO A 266 -14.58 -18.77 -3.03
C PRO A 266 -13.79 -17.84 -2.10
N TYR A 267 -13.55 -16.59 -2.54
CA TYR A 267 -12.75 -15.67 -1.74
C TYR A 267 -13.46 -15.29 -0.44
N MET A 268 -12.90 -15.74 0.70
CA MET A 268 -13.34 -15.32 2.05
C MET A 268 -12.55 -14.12 2.59
N THR A 269 -11.62 -13.58 1.80
CA THR A 269 -10.83 -12.38 2.14
C THR A 269 -11.55 -11.08 1.77
N SER A 270 -11.07 -9.95 2.26
CA SER A 270 -11.69 -8.63 2.02
C SER A 270 -11.49 -8.06 0.63
N GLU A 271 -10.46 -8.50 -0.11
CA GLU A 271 -10.13 -7.98 -1.46
C GLU A 271 -9.78 -6.48 -1.47
N LEU A 272 -9.28 -5.97 -0.33
CA LEU A 272 -8.96 -4.56 -0.12
C LEU A 272 -7.49 -4.21 -0.30
N SER A 273 -6.60 -5.16 -0.56
CA SER A 273 -5.16 -4.93 -0.60
C SER A 273 -4.75 -3.90 -1.66
N ALA A 274 -5.31 -3.96 -2.86
CA ALA A 274 -5.06 -2.95 -3.90
C ALA A 274 -5.55 -1.55 -3.47
N HIS A 275 -6.74 -1.45 -2.88
CA HIS A 275 -7.26 -0.18 -2.38
C HIS A 275 -6.45 0.38 -1.20
N LEU A 276 -5.88 -0.48 -0.36
CA LEU A 276 -4.94 -0.10 0.70
C LEU A 276 -3.60 0.38 0.11
N HIS A 277 -3.07 -0.31 -0.91
CA HIS A 277 -1.81 0.05 -1.57
C HIS A 277 -1.85 1.45 -2.18
N PHE A 278 -2.91 1.78 -2.91
CA PHE A 278 -3.10 3.11 -3.49
C PHE A 278 -3.70 4.13 -2.49
N GLY A 279 -4.05 3.69 -1.28
CA GLY A 279 -4.59 4.55 -0.23
C GLY A 279 -6.01 5.06 -0.49
N HIS A 280 -6.79 4.37 -1.33
CA HIS A 280 -8.22 4.65 -1.61
C HIS A 280 -9.10 4.43 -0.37
N ILE A 281 -8.64 3.63 0.60
CA ILE A 281 -9.32 3.42 1.88
C ILE A 281 -8.33 3.46 3.02
N SER A 282 -8.74 4.04 4.15
CA SER A 282 -7.90 4.12 5.34
C SER A 282 -7.86 2.76 6.06
N PRO A 283 -6.69 2.28 6.53
CA PRO A 283 -6.63 1.12 7.42
C PRO A 283 -7.46 1.34 8.69
N LEU A 284 -7.56 2.58 9.15
CA LEU A 284 -8.41 2.97 10.28
C LEU A 284 -9.91 2.75 9.98
N THR A 285 -10.38 3.10 8.79
CA THR A 285 -11.77 2.88 8.36
C THR A 285 -12.09 1.39 8.37
N ILE A 286 -11.18 0.56 7.86
CA ILE A 286 -11.35 -0.90 7.83
C ILE A 286 -11.38 -1.46 9.27
N ALA A 287 -10.40 -1.11 10.11
CA ALA A 287 -10.33 -1.65 11.47
C ALA A 287 -11.55 -1.27 12.29
N LEU A 288 -12.02 -0.02 12.22
CA LEU A 288 -13.21 0.42 12.96
C LEU A 288 -14.47 -0.32 12.48
N ALA A 289 -14.62 -0.53 11.17
CA ALA A 289 -15.75 -1.27 10.62
C ALA A 289 -15.75 -2.74 11.09
N VAL A 290 -14.59 -3.40 11.09
CA VAL A 290 -14.45 -4.79 11.54
C VAL A 290 -14.57 -4.92 13.06
N GLN A 291 -14.02 -3.98 13.83
CA GLN A 291 -14.09 -3.97 15.29
C GLN A 291 -15.54 -3.84 15.78
N LYS A 292 -16.33 -2.99 15.12
CA LYS A 292 -17.74 -2.79 15.44
C LYS A 292 -18.53 -4.10 15.48
N GLU A 293 -18.27 -5.02 14.55
CA GLU A 293 -18.95 -6.32 14.48
C GLU A 293 -18.68 -7.20 15.72
N ALA A 294 -17.50 -7.09 16.33
CA ALA A 294 -17.18 -7.84 17.55
C ALA A 294 -17.84 -7.24 18.81
N GLU A 295 -18.24 -5.96 18.76
CA GLU A 295 -18.88 -5.23 19.85
C GLU A 295 -20.41 -5.43 19.87
N GLU A 296 -21.00 -5.96 18.80
CA GLU A 296 -22.43 -6.21 18.73
C GLU A 296 -22.90 -7.28 19.73
N ALA A 297 -24.02 -7.00 20.41
CA ALA A 297 -24.58 -7.89 21.41
C ALA A 297 -25.05 -9.21 20.77
N GLY A 298 -24.62 -10.34 21.35
CA GLY A 298 -25.01 -11.67 20.86
C GLY A 298 -24.18 -12.20 19.69
N VAL A 299 -23.12 -11.50 19.26
CA VAL A 299 -22.24 -12.00 18.20
C VAL A 299 -21.52 -13.30 18.61
N ALA A 300 -21.52 -14.28 17.70
CA ALA A 300 -20.94 -15.60 17.91
C ALA A 300 -19.43 -15.54 18.19
N ALA A 301 -18.92 -16.49 18.99
CA ALA A 301 -17.52 -16.54 19.38
C ALA A 301 -16.59 -16.72 18.15
N GLU A 302 -17.04 -17.48 17.16
CA GLU A 302 -16.35 -17.72 15.89
C GLU A 302 -16.17 -16.42 15.08
N THR A 303 -17.18 -15.55 15.09
CA THR A 303 -17.09 -14.23 14.44
C THR A 303 -16.09 -13.35 15.17
N LYS A 304 -16.08 -13.35 16.52
CA LYS A 304 -15.07 -12.61 17.31
C LYS A 304 -13.65 -13.09 17.01
N ALA A 305 -13.44 -14.40 16.95
CA ALA A 305 -12.14 -14.97 16.57
C ALA A 305 -11.75 -14.59 15.13
N SER A 306 -12.71 -14.50 14.21
CA SER A 306 -12.46 -14.03 12.84
C SER A 306 -12.11 -12.54 12.77
N VAL A 307 -12.75 -11.70 13.60
CA VAL A 307 -12.39 -10.28 13.76
C VAL A 307 -10.96 -10.15 14.28
N GLU A 308 -10.60 -10.87 15.35
CA GLU A 308 -9.23 -10.87 15.89
C GLU A 308 -8.21 -11.33 14.84
N SER A 309 -8.52 -12.41 14.11
CA SER A 309 -7.66 -12.91 13.04
C SER A 309 -7.48 -11.90 11.92
N TYR A 310 -8.53 -11.17 11.54
CA TYR A 310 -8.47 -10.15 10.52
C TYR A 310 -7.64 -8.94 10.97
N LEU A 311 -7.86 -8.45 12.20
CA LEU A 311 -7.12 -7.32 12.76
C LEU A 311 -5.63 -7.63 12.98
N GLU A 312 -5.27 -8.87 13.29
CA GLU A 312 -3.85 -9.32 13.30
C GLU A 312 -3.20 -9.14 11.92
N GLU A 313 -3.85 -9.55 10.83
CA GLU A 313 -3.28 -9.36 9.49
C GLU A 313 -3.28 -7.89 9.07
N MET A 314 -4.40 -7.19 9.28
CA MET A 314 -4.63 -5.84 8.78
C MET A 314 -3.79 -4.79 9.54
N ILE A 315 -3.61 -4.96 10.86
CA ILE A 315 -2.82 -4.03 11.69
C ILE A 315 -1.43 -4.60 11.95
N VAL A 316 -1.33 -5.74 12.64
CA VAL A 316 -0.04 -6.21 13.17
C VAL A 316 0.90 -6.63 12.03
N ARG A 317 0.45 -7.44 11.08
CA ARG A 317 1.30 -7.92 9.97
C ARG A 317 1.62 -6.80 8.98
N ARG A 318 0.61 -6.00 8.62
CA ARG A 318 0.79 -4.87 7.70
C ARG A 318 1.72 -3.78 8.26
N GLU A 319 1.55 -3.37 9.52
CA GLU A 319 2.40 -2.35 10.13
C GLU A 319 3.80 -2.88 10.46
N LEU A 320 3.95 -4.21 10.67
CA LEU A 320 5.28 -4.84 10.72
C LEU A 320 6.01 -4.73 9.38
N ALA A 321 5.32 -4.90 8.25
CA ALA A 321 5.90 -4.74 6.93
C ALA A 321 6.36 -3.28 6.68
N ILE A 322 5.52 -2.31 7.09
CA ILE A 322 5.86 -0.88 7.07
C ILE A 322 7.08 -0.59 7.97
N ASN A 323 7.13 -1.18 9.17
CA ASN A 323 8.29 -1.07 10.07
C ASN A 323 9.57 -1.62 9.43
N PHE A 324 9.51 -2.79 8.78
CA PHE A 324 10.66 -3.37 8.08
C PHE A 324 11.19 -2.43 7.00
N VAL A 325 10.33 -1.98 6.08
CA VAL A 325 10.75 -1.10 4.98
C VAL A 325 11.26 0.25 5.50
N ALA A 326 10.64 0.80 6.54
CA ALA A 326 11.03 2.08 7.12
C ALA A 326 12.38 2.05 7.86
N ARG A 327 12.86 0.86 8.28
CA ARG A 327 14.05 0.70 9.14
C ARG A 327 15.17 -0.12 8.52
N ASN A 328 14.91 -0.80 7.40
CA ASN A 328 15.91 -1.60 6.71
C ASN A 328 16.15 -1.06 5.30
N PRO A 329 17.25 -0.34 5.03
CA PRO A 329 17.50 0.22 3.69
C PRO A 329 17.71 -0.83 2.59
N LYS A 330 17.92 -2.10 2.98
CA LYS A 330 18.13 -3.25 2.09
C LYS A 330 16.87 -4.13 1.98
N TYR A 331 15.69 -3.58 2.28
CA TYR A 331 14.43 -4.32 2.40
C TYR A 331 14.03 -5.14 1.15
N ASP A 332 14.51 -4.74 -0.02
CA ASP A 332 14.23 -5.29 -1.35
C ASP A 332 15.36 -6.19 -1.87
N SER A 333 16.17 -6.74 -0.97
CA SER A 333 17.23 -7.68 -1.32
C SER A 333 17.40 -8.75 -0.24
N LEU A 334 18.03 -9.88 -0.60
CA LEU A 334 18.41 -10.90 0.37
C LEU A 334 19.28 -10.33 1.50
N ALA A 335 20.06 -9.29 1.22
CA ALA A 335 20.90 -8.64 2.21
C ALA A 335 20.11 -7.96 3.37
N GLY A 336 18.81 -7.68 3.19
CA GLY A 336 17.92 -7.17 4.25
C GLY A 336 17.30 -8.26 5.14
N CYS A 337 17.58 -9.54 4.85
CA CYS A 337 17.07 -10.69 5.59
C CYS A 337 17.93 -11.04 6.82
N PRO A 338 17.40 -11.77 7.83
CA PRO A 338 18.13 -12.11 9.04
C PRO A 338 19.40 -12.95 8.79
N ASP A 339 20.41 -12.76 9.65
CA ASP A 339 21.70 -13.44 9.52
C ASP A 339 21.59 -14.97 9.49
N TRP A 340 20.73 -15.55 10.33
CA TRP A 340 20.51 -16.99 10.36
C TRP A 340 20.04 -17.55 9.01
N ALA A 341 19.19 -16.79 8.30
CA ALA A 341 18.62 -17.19 7.03
C ALA A 341 19.66 -17.03 5.91
N ARG A 342 20.42 -15.93 5.90
CA ARG A 342 21.51 -15.75 4.94
C ARG A 342 22.59 -16.82 5.10
N ALA A 343 22.96 -17.16 6.34
CA ALA A 343 23.95 -18.19 6.63
C ALA A 343 23.48 -19.58 6.19
N THR A 344 22.22 -19.95 6.48
CA THR A 344 21.70 -21.27 6.07
C THR A 344 21.56 -21.36 4.56
N LEU A 345 21.13 -20.31 3.87
CA LEU A 345 21.05 -20.30 2.40
C LEU A 345 22.45 -20.39 1.75
N ALA A 346 23.44 -19.68 2.30
CA ALA A 346 24.83 -19.76 1.83
C ALA A 346 25.43 -21.17 2.01
N LYS A 347 25.14 -21.83 3.15
CA LYS A 347 25.54 -23.23 3.39
C LYS A 347 25.01 -24.19 2.31
N HIS A 348 23.82 -23.91 1.76
CA HIS A 348 23.10 -24.75 0.79
C HIS A 348 23.18 -24.21 -0.65
N ALA A 349 24.12 -23.31 -0.94
CA ALA A 349 24.28 -22.69 -2.25
C ALA A 349 24.63 -23.71 -3.35
N ASN A 350 25.41 -24.74 -3.01
CA ASN A 350 25.87 -25.77 -3.95
C ASN A 350 24.96 -27.01 -4.02
N ASP A 351 23.83 -27.00 -3.31
CA ASP A 351 22.90 -28.13 -3.36
C ASP A 351 22.26 -28.24 -4.75
N PRO A 352 22.20 -29.45 -5.33
CA PRO A 352 21.61 -29.64 -6.65
C PRO A 352 20.13 -29.20 -6.65
N ARG A 353 19.76 -28.36 -7.62
CA ARG A 353 18.37 -27.95 -7.83
C ARG A 353 17.63 -29.02 -8.62
N PRO A 354 16.40 -29.42 -8.22
CA PRO A 354 15.66 -30.47 -8.92
C PRO A 354 15.31 -30.06 -10.35
N LYS A 355 14.99 -28.78 -10.55
CA LYS A 355 14.74 -28.13 -11.84
C LYS A 355 15.15 -26.67 -11.75
N LEU A 356 15.55 -26.11 -12.88
CA LEU A 356 15.82 -24.69 -13.03
C LEU A 356 14.87 -24.11 -14.07
N TYR A 357 14.27 -22.97 -13.76
CA TYR A 357 13.44 -22.22 -14.69
C TYR A 357 14.02 -20.83 -14.91
N THR A 358 13.96 -20.35 -16.14
CA THR A 358 14.26 -18.95 -16.43
C THR A 358 13.15 -18.05 -15.87
N ALA A 359 13.46 -16.76 -15.66
CA ALA A 359 12.46 -15.77 -15.27
C ALA A 359 11.26 -15.76 -16.24
N THR A 360 11.52 -15.91 -17.54
CA THR A 360 10.47 -15.98 -18.58
C THR A 360 9.60 -17.23 -18.46
N GLN A 361 10.16 -18.40 -18.16
CA GLN A 361 9.38 -19.62 -17.96
C GLN A 361 8.50 -19.52 -16.70
N LEU A 362 9.04 -18.93 -15.64
CA LEU A 362 8.28 -18.64 -14.42
C LEU A 362 7.15 -17.66 -14.72
N GLU A 363 7.44 -16.53 -15.38
CA GLU A 363 6.45 -15.53 -15.78
C GLU A 363 5.28 -16.12 -16.57
N ARG A 364 5.59 -17.00 -17.54
CA ARG A 364 4.61 -17.66 -18.42
C ARG A 364 3.90 -18.85 -17.80
N ALA A 365 4.18 -19.17 -16.53
CA ALA A 365 3.62 -20.34 -15.85
C ALA A 365 3.94 -21.67 -16.57
N GLU A 366 5.19 -21.81 -17.05
CA GLU A 366 5.69 -22.96 -17.80
C GLU A 366 6.49 -23.92 -16.89
N THR A 367 5.99 -24.17 -15.67
CA THR A 367 6.61 -25.12 -14.75
C THR A 367 5.94 -26.49 -14.80
N HIS A 368 6.55 -27.48 -14.18
CA HIS A 368 5.98 -28.81 -14.01
C HIS A 368 4.88 -28.87 -12.95
N ASP A 369 4.73 -27.82 -12.14
CA ASP A 369 3.81 -27.79 -11.02
C ASP A 369 2.51 -27.08 -11.43
N PRO A 370 1.39 -27.82 -11.57
CA PRO A 370 0.15 -27.24 -12.03
C PRO A 370 -0.46 -26.26 -11.03
N LEU A 371 -0.19 -26.40 -9.73
CA LEU A 371 -0.69 -25.48 -8.72
C LEU A 371 0.11 -24.18 -8.74
N TRP A 372 1.44 -24.26 -8.89
CA TRP A 372 2.27 -23.06 -9.06
C TRP A 372 1.89 -22.30 -10.31
N ASN A 373 1.68 -23.01 -11.43
CA ASN A 373 1.26 -22.40 -12.68
C ASN A 373 -0.12 -21.71 -12.55
N ALA A 374 -1.07 -22.32 -11.82
CA ALA A 374 -2.36 -21.68 -11.55
C ALA A 374 -2.22 -20.43 -10.67
N ALA A 375 -1.38 -20.44 -9.65
CA ALA A 375 -1.09 -19.25 -8.83
C ALA A 375 -0.49 -18.10 -9.67
N GLN A 376 0.53 -18.40 -10.48
CA GLN A 376 1.14 -17.44 -11.40
C GLN A 376 0.10 -16.86 -12.37
N LYS A 377 -0.76 -17.70 -12.96
CA LYS A 377 -1.79 -17.24 -13.90
C LYS A 377 -2.89 -16.42 -13.25
N GLU A 378 -3.31 -16.75 -12.02
CA GLU A 378 -4.26 -15.91 -11.27
C GLU A 378 -3.71 -14.48 -11.14
N MET A 379 -2.43 -14.35 -10.75
CA MET A 379 -1.73 -13.07 -10.66
C MET A 379 -1.68 -12.33 -11.99
N THR A 380 -1.26 -13.00 -13.08
CA THR A 380 -1.09 -12.32 -14.37
C THR A 380 -2.43 -11.89 -14.98
N LEU A 381 -3.48 -12.70 -14.85
CA LEU A 381 -4.80 -12.44 -15.42
C LEU A 381 -5.63 -11.44 -14.61
N THR A 382 -5.63 -11.58 -13.28
CA THR A 382 -6.53 -10.81 -12.39
C THR A 382 -5.82 -9.68 -11.65
N GLY A 383 -4.48 -9.65 -11.72
CA GLY A 383 -3.67 -8.74 -10.92
C GLY A 383 -3.72 -9.06 -9.42
N ARG A 384 -4.14 -10.27 -9.05
CA ARG A 384 -4.22 -10.74 -7.67
C ARG A 384 -3.85 -12.22 -7.57
N MET A 385 -2.95 -12.56 -6.66
CA MET A 385 -2.75 -13.94 -6.20
C MET A 385 -3.26 -14.11 -4.77
N HIS A 386 -3.94 -15.23 -4.48
CA HIS A 386 -4.35 -15.54 -3.11
C HIS A 386 -3.15 -15.62 -2.14
N ASN A 387 -3.24 -15.02 -0.95
CA ASN A 387 -2.11 -14.88 -0.02
C ASN A 387 -1.46 -16.23 0.37
N TYR A 388 -2.27 -17.27 0.59
CA TYR A 388 -1.75 -18.60 0.88
C TYR A 388 -0.89 -19.15 -0.27
N LEU A 389 -1.26 -18.83 -1.51
CA LEU A 389 -0.53 -19.20 -2.71
C LEU A 389 0.67 -18.30 -2.97
N ARG A 390 0.65 -17.01 -2.60
CA ARG A 390 1.85 -16.15 -2.66
C ARG A 390 3.03 -16.74 -1.87
N MET A 391 2.74 -17.27 -0.68
CA MET A 391 3.74 -17.97 0.15
C MET A 391 4.31 -19.21 -0.56
N TYR A 392 3.45 -20.03 -1.13
CA TYR A 392 3.84 -21.22 -1.89
C TYR A 392 4.68 -20.84 -3.12
N TRP A 393 4.17 -19.89 -3.89
CA TRP A 393 4.72 -19.40 -5.14
C TRP A 393 6.15 -18.90 -4.97
N ALA A 394 6.40 -18.00 -4.01
CA ALA A 394 7.73 -17.44 -3.78
C ALA A 394 8.73 -18.48 -3.27
N LYS A 395 8.27 -19.44 -2.46
CA LYS A 395 9.12 -20.55 -1.99
C LYS A 395 9.55 -21.48 -3.12
N LYS A 396 8.68 -21.71 -4.11
CA LYS A 396 9.04 -22.50 -5.29
C LYS A 396 9.99 -21.77 -6.22
N ILE A 397 9.91 -20.44 -6.31
CA ILE A 397 10.93 -19.65 -7.02
C ILE A 397 12.32 -19.88 -6.40
N LEU A 398 12.43 -19.89 -5.06
CA LEU A 398 13.70 -20.26 -4.39
C LEU A 398 14.16 -21.70 -4.74
N GLU A 399 13.25 -22.67 -4.75
CA GLU A 399 13.57 -24.07 -5.06
C GLU A 399 14.05 -24.27 -6.50
N TRP A 400 13.59 -23.43 -7.44
CA TRP A 400 13.81 -23.60 -8.89
C TRP A 400 14.65 -22.50 -9.54
N SER A 401 15.33 -21.69 -8.72
CA SER A 401 16.31 -20.69 -9.17
C SER A 401 17.73 -21.18 -8.91
N PRO A 402 18.73 -20.69 -9.68
CA PRO A 402 20.13 -21.05 -9.48
C PRO A 402 20.62 -20.67 -8.08
N ASP A 403 20.18 -19.53 -7.56
CA ASP A 403 20.60 -19.00 -6.27
C ASP A 403 19.47 -18.15 -5.62
N PRO A 404 19.57 -17.90 -4.29
CA PRO A 404 18.54 -17.15 -3.56
C PRO A 404 18.42 -15.68 -3.98
N GLU A 405 19.51 -15.04 -4.42
CA GLU A 405 19.51 -13.66 -4.90
C GLU A 405 18.70 -13.52 -6.20
N THR A 406 18.92 -14.43 -7.16
CA THR A 406 18.14 -14.54 -8.39
C THR A 406 16.68 -14.83 -8.06
N ALA A 407 16.40 -15.75 -7.13
CA ALA A 407 15.04 -16.05 -6.71
C ALA A 407 14.32 -14.82 -6.14
N PHE A 408 15.02 -14.04 -5.31
CA PHE A 408 14.50 -12.83 -4.68
C PHE A 408 14.17 -11.77 -5.74
N ALA A 409 15.09 -11.53 -6.67
CA ALA A 409 14.91 -10.56 -7.75
C ALA A 409 13.73 -10.93 -8.66
N VAL A 410 13.63 -12.20 -9.07
CA VAL A 410 12.51 -12.69 -9.91
C VAL A 410 11.18 -12.60 -9.17
N ALA A 411 11.13 -12.96 -7.89
CA ALA A 411 9.90 -12.87 -7.10
C ALA A 411 9.44 -11.42 -6.91
N LEU A 412 10.36 -10.47 -6.68
CA LEU A 412 10.01 -9.06 -6.61
C LEU A 412 9.54 -8.50 -7.95
N ASP A 413 10.27 -8.78 -9.04
CA ASP A 413 9.89 -8.31 -10.38
C ASP A 413 8.48 -8.78 -10.77
N LEU A 414 8.19 -10.07 -10.60
CA LEU A 414 6.87 -10.62 -10.93
C LEU A 414 5.75 -10.05 -10.03
N ASN A 415 5.99 -9.92 -8.73
CA ASN A 415 5.05 -9.29 -7.81
C ASN A 415 4.78 -7.83 -8.22
N ASP A 416 5.84 -7.06 -8.47
CA ASP A 416 5.78 -5.63 -8.72
C ASP A 416 5.32 -5.29 -10.15
N ARG A 417 5.33 -6.22 -11.10
CA ARG A 417 4.71 -6.02 -12.41
C ARG A 417 3.25 -6.46 -12.48
N TYR A 418 2.86 -7.51 -11.77
CA TYR A 418 1.52 -8.10 -11.98
C TYR A 418 0.53 -7.82 -10.86
N GLU A 419 0.94 -7.80 -9.59
CA GLU A 419 0.03 -7.60 -8.46
C GLU A 419 -0.44 -6.14 -8.39
N MET A 420 -1.76 -5.95 -8.31
CA MET A 420 -2.37 -4.64 -8.09
C MET A 420 -1.95 -4.01 -6.76
N ASP A 421 -1.50 -4.83 -5.81
CA ASP A 421 -0.98 -4.42 -4.50
C ASP A 421 0.55 -4.61 -4.36
N GLY A 422 1.26 -4.82 -5.47
CA GLY A 422 2.73 -4.86 -5.50
C GLY A 422 3.39 -3.49 -5.28
N ARG A 423 4.72 -3.41 -5.32
CA ARG A 423 5.52 -2.19 -5.05
C ARG A 423 5.22 -1.59 -3.68
N ASP A 424 4.92 -2.47 -2.73
CA ASP A 424 4.37 -2.13 -1.42
C ASP A 424 5.22 -2.77 -0.32
N PRO A 425 5.33 -2.15 0.88
CA PRO A 425 5.97 -2.80 2.02
C PRO A 425 5.52 -4.24 2.26
N ASN A 426 4.24 -4.54 2.06
CA ASN A 426 3.73 -5.90 2.22
C ASN A 426 4.31 -6.87 1.18
N GLY A 427 4.50 -6.43 -0.06
CA GLY A 427 5.12 -7.23 -1.13
C GLY A 427 6.58 -7.53 -0.83
N TYR A 428 7.37 -6.51 -0.48
CA TYR A 428 8.79 -6.67 -0.10
C TYR A 428 8.93 -7.60 1.11
N THR A 429 8.12 -7.41 2.15
CA THR A 429 8.13 -8.28 3.33
C THR A 429 7.67 -9.70 3.01
N GLY A 430 6.68 -9.88 2.13
CA GLY A 430 6.18 -11.19 1.73
C GLY A 430 7.24 -12.03 1.02
N VAL A 431 7.96 -11.43 0.07
CA VAL A 431 9.09 -12.07 -0.61
C VAL A 431 10.24 -12.35 0.38
N ALA A 432 10.60 -11.37 1.22
CA ALA A 432 11.63 -11.54 2.23
C ALA A 432 11.28 -12.62 3.27
N TRP A 433 10.01 -12.77 3.64
CA TRP A 433 9.53 -13.84 4.51
C TRP A 433 9.64 -15.20 3.81
N ALA A 434 9.21 -15.27 2.55
CA ALA A 434 9.14 -16.53 1.82
C ALA A 434 10.52 -17.10 1.50
N ILE A 435 11.44 -16.24 1.03
CA ILE A 435 12.75 -16.62 0.53
C ILE A 435 13.83 -16.49 1.61
N GLY A 436 13.82 -15.38 2.36
CA GLY A 436 14.87 -15.05 3.32
C GLY A 436 14.47 -15.19 4.79
N GLY A 437 13.33 -15.82 5.10
CA GLY A 437 12.91 -16.08 6.49
C GLY A 437 12.64 -14.83 7.33
N LYS A 438 12.43 -13.65 6.72
CA LYS A 438 12.14 -12.42 7.44
C LYS A 438 10.88 -12.57 8.29
N HIS A 439 10.96 -12.21 9.58
CA HIS A 439 9.87 -12.36 10.56
C HIS A 439 9.38 -13.81 10.79
N ASP A 440 10.10 -14.81 10.31
CA ASP A 440 9.91 -16.22 10.63
C ASP A 440 11.02 -16.73 11.56
N ARG A 441 10.92 -17.99 11.96
CA ARG A 441 11.95 -18.72 12.71
C ARG A 441 12.66 -19.76 11.83
N PRO A 442 13.82 -20.28 12.25
CA PRO A 442 14.41 -21.47 11.65
C PRO A 442 13.47 -22.69 11.76
N TRP A 443 13.45 -23.50 10.69
CA TRP A 443 12.76 -24.79 10.58
C TRP A 443 13.78 -25.94 10.43
N GLY A 444 13.29 -27.18 10.34
CA GLY A 444 14.15 -28.33 10.10
C GLY A 444 14.95 -28.18 8.80
N GLU A 445 16.25 -28.46 8.88
CA GLU A 445 17.20 -28.27 7.77
C GLU A 445 16.87 -29.19 6.58
N ARG A 446 16.92 -28.63 5.37
CA ARG A 446 16.65 -29.32 4.11
C ARG A 446 17.60 -28.84 3.02
N PRO A 447 17.89 -29.68 2.00
CA PRO A 447 18.60 -29.20 0.83
C PRO A 447 17.92 -27.96 0.23
N ILE A 448 18.70 -27.06 -0.35
CA ILE A 448 18.30 -25.80 -0.99
C ILE A 448 17.85 -24.73 0.01
N PHE A 449 16.90 -25.06 0.87
CA PHE A 449 16.27 -24.12 1.81
C PHE A 449 17.09 -23.90 3.08
N GLY A 450 17.97 -24.85 3.43
CA GLY A 450 18.53 -24.93 4.76
C GLY A 450 17.41 -24.94 5.80
N THR A 451 17.45 -23.99 6.72
CA THR A 451 16.43 -23.82 7.78
C THR A 451 15.32 -22.81 7.44
N VAL A 452 15.27 -22.28 6.20
CA VAL A 452 14.12 -21.49 5.74
C VAL A 452 12.88 -22.41 5.61
N ARG A 453 11.70 -21.91 5.97
CA ARG A 453 10.46 -22.71 5.93
C ARG A 453 10.20 -23.27 4.53
N TYR A 454 10.06 -24.59 4.41
CA TYR A 454 9.66 -25.26 3.18
C TYR A 454 8.13 -25.39 3.03
N MET A 455 7.64 -25.38 1.79
CA MET A 455 6.27 -25.78 1.44
C MET A 455 6.30 -26.76 0.25
N SER A 456 5.75 -27.96 0.45
CA SER A 456 5.67 -28.98 -0.61
C SER A 456 4.38 -28.86 -1.42
N TYR A 457 4.40 -29.32 -2.66
CA TYR A 457 3.20 -29.44 -3.50
C TYR A 457 2.13 -30.30 -2.82
N ASP A 458 2.50 -31.51 -2.39
CA ASP A 458 1.57 -32.47 -1.79
C ASP A 458 0.92 -32.00 -0.50
N SER A 459 1.65 -31.26 0.35
CA SER A 459 1.05 -30.70 1.56
C SER A 459 0.14 -29.52 1.21
N THR A 460 0.57 -28.64 0.30
CA THR A 460 -0.17 -27.43 -0.06
C THR A 460 -1.49 -27.77 -0.74
N ARG A 461 -1.47 -28.68 -1.72
CA ARG A 461 -2.65 -29.07 -2.50
C ARG A 461 -3.77 -29.76 -1.70
N ARG A 462 -3.45 -30.29 -0.51
CA ARG A 462 -4.40 -30.99 0.38
C ARG A 462 -5.06 -30.07 1.42
N LYS A 463 -4.63 -28.80 1.53
CA LYS A 463 -5.17 -27.87 2.53
C LYS A 463 -6.41 -27.09 2.07
N PHE A 464 -6.74 -27.17 0.79
CA PHE A 464 -7.90 -26.56 0.15
C PHE A 464 -8.24 -27.38 -1.10
N ASP A 465 -9.36 -27.09 -1.74
CA ASP A 465 -9.75 -27.70 -3.00
C ASP A 465 -8.89 -27.18 -4.18
N SER A 466 -7.69 -27.74 -4.30
CA SER A 466 -6.71 -27.32 -5.29
C SER A 466 -7.09 -27.67 -6.73
N GLU A 467 -7.84 -28.75 -6.94
CA GLU A 467 -8.33 -29.13 -8.26
C GLU A 467 -9.36 -28.13 -8.76
N ARG A 468 -10.31 -27.73 -7.91
CA ARG A 468 -11.28 -26.68 -8.21
C ARG A 468 -10.60 -25.34 -8.45
N TYR A 469 -9.56 -24.99 -7.67
CA TYR A 469 -8.79 -23.77 -7.88
C TYR A 469 -8.08 -23.75 -9.23
N ILE A 470 -7.38 -24.85 -9.60
CA ILE A 470 -6.72 -24.97 -10.91
C ILE A 470 -7.75 -24.89 -12.05
N ALA A 471 -8.91 -25.53 -11.90
CA ALA A 471 -9.99 -25.46 -12.88
C ALA A 471 -10.56 -24.03 -13.02
N TYR A 472 -10.73 -23.31 -11.92
CA TYR A 472 -11.13 -21.91 -11.90
C TYR A 472 -10.16 -21.03 -12.70
N VAL A 473 -8.85 -21.14 -12.44
CA VAL A 473 -7.85 -20.34 -13.17
C VAL A 473 -7.83 -20.67 -14.67
N ARG A 474 -7.99 -21.94 -15.06
CA ARG A 474 -8.17 -22.33 -16.47
C ARG A 474 -9.44 -21.74 -17.09
N GLY A 475 -10.46 -21.46 -16.29
CA GLY A 475 -11.65 -20.72 -16.71
C GLY A 475 -11.32 -19.27 -17.07
N LEU A 476 -10.54 -18.59 -16.21
CA LEU A 476 -10.08 -17.22 -16.44
C LEU A 476 -9.27 -17.09 -17.74
N GLU A 477 -8.38 -18.05 -18.02
CA GLU A 477 -7.58 -18.07 -19.26
C GLU A 477 -8.42 -18.11 -20.53
N ARG A 478 -9.58 -18.77 -20.49
CA ARG A 478 -10.49 -18.91 -21.64
C ARG A 478 -11.42 -17.71 -21.82
N GLY A 479 -11.24 -16.64 -21.05
CA GLY A 479 -12.11 -15.46 -21.07
C GLY A 479 -13.47 -15.69 -20.42
N GLY A 480 -13.64 -16.78 -19.66
CA GLY A 480 -14.87 -17.03 -18.92
C GLY A 480 -14.96 -16.15 -17.68
N SER A 481 -16.02 -15.35 -17.57
CA SER A 481 -16.51 -14.86 -16.27
C SER A 481 -17.40 -15.95 -15.67
N LEU A 482 -16.87 -16.72 -14.73
CA LEU A 482 -17.72 -17.56 -13.88
C LEU A 482 -17.83 -16.93 -12.51
N PRO A 483 -19.03 -16.86 -11.93
CA PRO A 483 -19.23 -16.22 -10.64
C PRO A 483 -18.34 -16.93 -9.62
N LEU A 484 -17.55 -16.14 -8.88
CA LEU A 484 -17.11 -16.53 -7.56
C LEU A 484 -18.42 -16.81 -6.82
N GLY A 485 -18.83 -18.08 -6.73
CA GLY A 485 -20.11 -18.45 -6.14
C GLY A 485 -20.28 -17.72 -4.82
N ASP A 486 -21.38 -17.00 -4.70
CA ASP A 486 -21.75 -16.24 -3.49
C ASP A 486 -21.76 -17.15 -2.25
#